data_AF-A0A968VXU8-F1
#
_entry.id   AF-A0A968VXU8-F1
#
_cell.length_a   1.000
_cell.length_b   1.000
_cell.length_c   1.000
_cell.angle_alpha   90.00
_cell.angle_beta   90.00
_cell.angle_gamma   90.00
#
_symmetry.space_group_name_H-M   'P 1'
#
loop_
_entity.id
_entity.type
_entity.pdbx_description
1 polymer ?
#
loop_
_entity_poly.entity_id
_entity_poly.type
_entity_poly.pdbx_seq_one_letter_code
_entity_poly.pdbx_strand_id
1 'polypeptide(L)'
;MMAYESLISSHYLIENITLSIVIMALMFVFAVYFVNKLIYKRIWDNFFKTVQMIATYNVQQNSLIKPMETDITEFKELNQALEKMSNRILQDYRTLKEYTENVLHEIQTPLAIVKSKTELLLQDENISEQSLGTIKKIYDTAGKLSKINTHLALLAKIENNQFAALQPTHFTRLFNDALAQFEDFIASKHLKVSINNIGSHAPLMNPYLAETLVINLIKNAVGHNVVNGA
;
A
#
# COMPACT_ATOMS: atom_id res chain seq x y z
N MET A 1 -89.58 -16.18 16.40
CA MET A 1 -89.10 -16.54 15.05
C MET A 1 -88.29 -15.40 14.44
N MET A 2 -88.84 -14.19 14.25
CA MET A 2 -88.12 -13.04 13.65
C MET A 2 -86.83 -12.60 14.38
N ALA A 3 -86.77 -12.64 15.71
CA ALA A 3 -85.55 -12.27 16.46
C ALA A 3 -84.41 -13.30 16.31
N TYR A 4 -84.74 -14.59 16.12
CA TYR A 4 -83.77 -15.67 15.96
C TYR A 4 -83.14 -15.65 14.56
N GLU A 5 -83.95 -15.43 13.52
CA GLU A 5 -83.45 -15.25 12.14
C GLU A 5 -82.59 -13.98 11.99
N SER A 6 -82.92 -12.89 12.72
CA SER A 6 -82.14 -11.65 12.74
C SER A 6 -80.78 -11.80 13.44
N LEU A 7 -80.71 -12.58 14.52
CA LEU A 7 -79.45 -12.91 15.20
C LEU A 7 -78.54 -13.77 14.32
N ILE A 8 -79.12 -14.74 13.62
CA ILE A 8 -78.40 -15.64 12.70
C ILE A 8 -77.83 -14.86 11.51
N SER A 9 -78.64 -14.01 10.86
CA SER A 9 -78.18 -13.19 9.73
C SER A 9 -77.09 -12.20 10.11
N SER A 10 -77.18 -11.58 11.30
CA SER A 10 -76.15 -10.69 11.82
C SER A 10 -74.84 -11.43 12.12
N HIS A 11 -74.90 -12.66 12.63
CA HIS A 11 -73.70 -13.47 12.89
C HIS A 11 -72.97 -13.85 11.59
N TYR A 12 -73.72 -14.24 10.56
CA TYR A 12 -73.16 -14.54 9.22
C TYR A 12 -72.52 -13.31 8.56
N LEU A 13 -73.10 -12.12 8.71
CA LEU A 13 -72.51 -10.89 8.19
C LEU A 13 -71.17 -10.57 8.86
N ILE A 14 -71.10 -10.70 10.19
CA ILE A 14 -69.86 -10.45 10.96
C ILE A 14 -68.76 -11.47 10.60
N GLU A 15 -69.11 -12.75 10.46
CA GLU A 15 -68.16 -13.81 10.08
C GLU A 15 -67.57 -13.56 8.68
N ASN A 16 -68.41 -13.24 7.69
CA ASN A 16 -67.96 -12.95 6.34
C ASN A 16 -67.07 -11.68 6.26
N ILE A 17 -67.42 -10.63 7.01
CA ILE A 17 -66.59 -9.41 7.10
C ILE A 17 -65.24 -9.75 7.74
N THR A 18 -65.24 -10.51 8.84
CA THR A 18 -64.00 -10.91 9.52
C THR A 18 -63.11 -11.75 8.60
N LEU A 19 -63.67 -12.74 7.90
CA LEU A 19 -62.94 -13.58 6.96
C LEU A 19 -62.35 -12.76 5.81
N SER A 20 -63.13 -11.83 5.23
CA SER A 20 -62.64 -10.96 4.15
C SER A 20 -61.52 -10.02 4.59
N ILE A 21 -61.59 -9.47 5.81
CA ILE A 21 -60.51 -8.66 6.40
C ILE A 21 -59.25 -9.50 6.59
N VAL A 22 -59.37 -10.73 7.10
CA VAL A 22 -58.23 -11.64 7.29
C VAL A 22 -57.59 -12.00 5.96
N ILE A 23 -58.39 -12.36 4.95
CA ILE A 23 -57.89 -12.68 3.60
C ILE A 23 -57.19 -11.46 2.99
N MET A 24 -57.77 -10.27 3.12
CA MET A 24 -57.18 -9.02 2.62
C MET A 24 -55.86 -8.70 3.33
N ALA A 25 -55.79 -8.88 4.66
CA ALA A 25 -54.56 -8.70 5.42
C ALA A 25 -53.47 -9.70 4.99
N LEU A 26 -53.82 -10.97 4.78
CA LEU A 26 -52.89 -11.99 4.29
C LEU A 26 -52.38 -11.67 2.89
N MET A 27 -53.27 -11.25 1.98
CA MET A 27 -52.87 -10.80 0.64
C MET A 27 -51.95 -9.58 0.70
N PHE A 28 -52.21 -8.62 1.60
CA PHE A 28 -51.36 -7.45 1.77
C PHE A 28 -49.95 -7.83 2.25
N VAL A 29 -49.84 -8.69 3.26
CA VAL A 29 -48.54 -9.20 3.74
C VAL A 29 -47.80 -9.94 2.62
N PHE A 30 -48.51 -10.77 1.85
CA PHE A 30 -47.91 -11.49 0.73
C PHE A 30 -47.41 -10.56 -0.38
N ALA A 31 -48.19 -9.52 -0.71
CA ALA A 31 -47.80 -8.50 -1.68
C ALA A 31 -46.56 -7.73 -1.22
N VAL A 32 -46.53 -7.27 0.03
CA VAL A 32 -45.37 -6.59 0.62
C VAL A 32 -44.13 -7.49 0.59
N TYR A 33 -44.26 -8.76 0.97
CA TYR A 33 -43.17 -9.73 0.91
C TYR A 33 -42.61 -9.88 -0.52
N PHE A 34 -43.50 -10.03 -1.52
CA PHE A 34 -43.08 -10.22 -2.90
C PHE A 34 -42.41 -8.97 -3.48
N VAL A 35 -42.97 -7.78 -3.23
CA VAL A 35 -42.38 -6.50 -3.65
C VAL A 35 -41.00 -6.29 -3.03
N ASN A 36 -40.87 -6.55 -1.72
CA ASN A 36 -39.59 -6.42 -1.02
C ASN A 36 -38.53 -7.38 -1.60
N LYS A 37 -38.93 -8.63 -1.88
CA LYS A 37 -38.05 -9.62 -2.52
C LYS A 37 -37.58 -9.19 -3.91
N LEU A 38 -38.44 -8.57 -4.72
CA LEU A 38 -38.07 -8.05 -6.03
C LEU A 38 -37.09 -6.87 -5.92
N ILE A 39 -37.35 -5.94 -5.01
CA ILE A 39 -36.48 -4.78 -4.74
C ILE A 39 -35.10 -5.24 -4.26
N TYR A 40 -35.04 -6.19 -3.32
CA TYR A 40 -33.79 -6.75 -2.81
C TYR A 40 -32.92 -7.33 -3.92
N LYS A 41 -33.51 -8.16 -4.79
CA LYS A 41 -32.76 -8.81 -5.87
C LYS A 41 -32.27 -7.83 -6.93
N ARG A 42 -33.03 -6.75 -7.22
CA ARG A 42 -32.72 -5.84 -8.34
C ARG A 42 -31.87 -4.64 -7.94
N ILE A 43 -32.10 -4.06 -6.77
CA ILE A 43 -31.49 -2.79 -6.35
C ILE A 43 -30.32 -3.04 -5.38
N TRP A 44 -30.56 -3.84 -4.34
CA TRP A 44 -29.58 -4.00 -3.26
C TRP A 44 -28.35 -4.81 -3.67
N ASP A 45 -28.50 -5.84 -4.52
CA ASP A 45 -27.37 -6.63 -5.02
C ASP A 45 -26.35 -5.77 -5.78
N ASN A 46 -26.82 -4.90 -6.69
CA ASN A 46 -25.96 -3.98 -7.43
C ASN A 46 -25.28 -2.96 -6.51
N PHE A 47 -25.99 -2.44 -5.51
CA PHE A 47 -25.41 -1.56 -4.51
C PHE A 47 -24.27 -2.22 -3.73
N PHE A 48 -24.49 -3.42 -3.19
CA PHE A 48 -23.46 -4.11 -2.41
C PHE A 48 -22.25 -4.51 -3.27
N LYS A 49 -22.46 -4.86 -4.54
CA LYS A 49 -21.37 -5.07 -5.51
C LYS A 49 -20.54 -3.80 -5.73
N THR A 50 -21.18 -2.65 -5.92
CA THR A 50 -20.47 -1.36 -6.02
C THR A 50 -19.69 -1.04 -4.74
N VAL A 51 -20.28 -1.27 -3.57
CA VAL A 51 -19.59 -1.07 -2.28
C VAL A 51 -18.38 -2.00 -2.15
N GLN A 52 -18.52 -3.28 -2.49
CA GLN A 52 -17.41 -4.22 -2.44
C GLN A 52 -16.29 -3.83 -3.41
N MET A 53 -16.64 -3.38 -4.61
CA MET A 53 -15.69 -2.91 -5.60
C MET A 53 -14.87 -1.71 -5.09
N ILE A 54 -15.53 -0.73 -4.46
CA ILE A 54 -14.84 0.40 -3.81
C ILE A 54 -13.98 -0.09 -2.64
N ALA A 55 -14.48 -0.99 -1.80
CA ALA A 55 -13.76 -1.52 -0.64
C ALA A 55 -12.49 -2.28 -1.03
N THR A 56 -12.48 -2.93 -2.20
CA THR A 56 -11.32 -3.66 -2.73
C THR A 56 -10.43 -2.82 -3.66
N TYR A 57 -10.80 -1.57 -3.95
CA TYR A 57 -10.05 -0.74 -4.87
C TYR A 57 -8.66 -0.41 -4.32
N ASN A 58 -7.62 -0.72 -5.10
CA ASN A 58 -6.25 -0.38 -4.76
C ASN A 58 -5.59 0.38 -5.92
N VAL A 59 -5.27 1.65 -5.68
CA VAL A 59 -4.59 2.52 -6.67
C VAL A 59 -3.22 1.98 -7.09
N GLN A 60 -2.52 1.27 -6.19
CA GLN A 60 -1.19 0.70 -6.47
C GLN A 60 -1.24 -0.41 -7.52
N GLN A 61 -2.37 -1.09 -7.66
CA GLN A 61 -2.56 -2.15 -8.66
C GLN A 61 -2.88 -1.60 -10.06
N ASN A 62 -2.95 -0.27 -10.21
CA ASN A 62 -3.25 0.41 -11.47
C ASN A 62 -4.56 -0.06 -12.12
N SER A 63 -5.48 -0.61 -11.31
CA SER A 63 -6.76 -1.14 -11.76
C SER A 63 -7.79 -0.03 -11.79
N LEU A 64 -8.44 0.18 -12.93
CA LEU A 64 -9.57 1.10 -13.03
C LEU A 64 -10.82 0.49 -12.40
N ILE A 65 -11.62 1.32 -11.71
CA ILE A 65 -12.99 0.95 -11.37
C ILE A 65 -13.78 0.85 -12.69
N LYS A 66 -13.97 -0.36 -13.20
CA LYS A 66 -14.88 -0.63 -14.32
C LYS A 66 -16.35 -0.40 -13.89
N PRO A 67 -17.09 0.50 -14.54
CA PRO A 67 -18.49 0.73 -14.21
C PRO A 67 -19.30 -0.55 -14.43
N MET A 68 -20.15 -0.90 -13.46
CA MET A 68 -21.08 -2.02 -13.59
C MET A 68 -22.25 -1.59 -14.48
N GLU A 69 -22.65 -2.43 -15.43
CA GLU A 69 -23.85 -2.19 -16.23
C GLU A 69 -25.10 -2.29 -15.34
N THR A 70 -25.93 -1.25 -15.37
CA THR A 70 -27.14 -1.14 -14.56
C THR A 70 -28.19 -0.35 -15.33
N ASP A 71 -29.44 -0.82 -15.24
CA ASP A 71 -30.60 -0.15 -15.84
C ASP A 71 -31.10 1.03 -14.99
N ILE A 72 -30.55 1.20 -13.78
CA ILE A 72 -31.01 2.20 -12.82
C ILE A 72 -30.18 3.47 -13.00
N THR A 73 -30.84 4.57 -13.36
CA THR A 73 -30.22 5.86 -13.69
C THR A 73 -29.31 6.37 -12.56
N GLU A 74 -29.76 6.31 -11.31
CA GLU A 74 -29.01 6.78 -10.14
C GLU A 74 -27.70 6.01 -9.95
N PHE A 75 -27.72 4.70 -10.22
CA PHE A 75 -26.49 3.89 -10.16
C PHE A 75 -25.57 4.15 -11.35
N LYS A 76 -26.12 4.52 -12.51
CA LYS A 76 -25.31 4.94 -13.66
C LYS A 76 -24.56 6.24 -13.37
N GLU A 77 -25.24 7.23 -12.77
CA GLU A 77 -24.60 8.48 -12.31
C GLU A 77 -23.55 8.22 -11.24
N LEU A 78 -23.84 7.37 -10.25
CA LEU A 78 -22.88 6.94 -9.24
C LEU A 78 -21.64 6.29 -9.87
N ASN A 79 -21.84 5.35 -10.80
CA ASN A 79 -20.75 4.65 -11.47
C ASN A 79 -19.87 5.62 -12.27
N GLN A 80 -20.47 6.60 -12.97
CA GLN A 80 -19.72 7.65 -13.68
C GLN A 80 -18.92 8.55 -12.72
N ALA A 81 -19.51 8.94 -11.59
CA ALA A 81 -18.82 9.73 -10.58
C ALA A 81 -17.63 8.95 -9.98
N LEU A 82 -17.82 7.66 -9.67
CA LEU A 82 -16.77 6.77 -9.16
C LEU A 82 -15.66 6.54 -10.18
N GLU A 83 -15.99 6.32 -11.44
CA GLU A 83 -15.01 6.18 -12.51
C GLU A 83 -14.16 7.45 -12.65
N LYS A 84 -14.81 8.62 -12.69
CA LYS A 84 -14.11 9.91 -12.77
C LYS A 84 -13.21 10.13 -11.55
N MET A 85 -13.69 9.80 -10.35
CA MET A 85 -12.91 9.88 -9.11
C MET A 85 -11.72 8.92 -9.13
N SER A 86 -11.92 7.65 -9.51
CA SER A 86 -10.85 6.65 -9.59
C SER A 86 -9.78 7.05 -10.61
N ASN A 87 -10.19 7.51 -11.79
CA ASN A 87 -9.28 8.03 -12.81
C ASN A 87 -8.46 9.21 -12.30
N ARG A 88 -9.09 10.15 -11.60
CA ARG A 88 -8.40 11.29 -10.99
C ARG A 88 -7.41 10.85 -9.92
N ILE A 89 -7.81 9.97 -9.01
CA ILE A 89 -6.92 9.42 -7.98
C ILE A 89 -5.72 8.72 -8.62
N LEU A 90 -5.94 7.96 -9.69
CA LEU A 90 -4.87 7.27 -10.39
C LEU A 90 -3.90 8.24 -11.07
N GLN A 91 -4.42 9.29 -11.70
CA GLN A 91 -3.62 10.35 -12.31
C GLN A 91 -2.79 11.11 -11.26
N ASP A 92 -3.42 11.50 -10.15
CA ASP A 92 -2.77 12.20 -9.04
C ASP A 92 -1.68 11.32 -8.43
N TYR A 93 -1.95 10.02 -8.25
CA TYR A 93 -0.98 9.04 -7.75
C TYR A 93 0.23 8.89 -8.68
N ARG A 94 0.03 8.78 -10.00
CA ARG A 94 1.12 8.72 -10.98
C ARG A 94 1.94 10.01 -10.99
N THR A 95 1.27 11.16 -10.91
CA THR A 95 1.94 12.47 -10.88
C THR A 95 2.80 12.62 -9.63
N LEU A 96 2.29 12.24 -8.46
CA LEU A 96 3.03 12.29 -7.20
C LEU A 96 4.28 11.40 -7.24
N LYS A 97 4.14 10.22 -7.85
CA LYS A 97 5.22 9.25 -8.05
C LYS A 97 6.33 9.82 -8.93
N GLU A 98 6.00 10.35 -10.10
CA GLU A 98 6.97 10.99 -11.00
C GLU A 98 7.63 12.21 -10.35
N TYR A 99 6.85 13.05 -9.67
CA TYR A 99 7.37 14.21 -8.96
C TYR A 99 8.36 13.81 -7.86
N THR A 100 8.06 12.77 -7.10
CA THR A 100 8.94 12.25 -6.05
C THR A 100 10.26 11.75 -6.62
N GLU A 101 10.23 10.99 -7.72
CA GLU A 101 11.45 10.55 -8.40
C GLU A 101 12.29 11.72 -8.90
N ASN A 102 11.67 12.71 -9.53
CA ASN A 102 12.36 13.89 -10.06
C ASN A 102 13.02 14.71 -8.94
N VAL A 103 12.30 14.98 -7.85
CA VAL A 103 12.83 15.72 -6.70
C VAL A 103 14.03 15.00 -6.08
N LEU A 104 13.96 13.67 -5.94
CA LEU A 104 15.06 12.88 -5.40
C LEU A 104 16.32 12.96 -6.29
N HIS A 105 16.15 12.99 -7.62
CA HIS A 105 17.27 13.22 -8.55
C HIS A 105 17.81 14.66 -8.48
N GLU A 106 16.94 15.66 -8.44
CA GLU A 106 17.34 17.07 -8.40
C GLU A 106 18.07 17.45 -7.10
N ILE A 107 17.76 16.81 -5.97
CA ILE A 107 18.44 17.01 -4.67
C ILE A 107 19.86 16.42 -4.66
N GLN A 108 20.12 15.38 -5.45
CA GLN A 108 21.42 14.70 -5.46
C GLN A 108 22.56 15.62 -5.93
N THR A 109 22.30 16.41 -6.98
CA THR A 109 23.26 17.34 -7.57
C THR A 109 23.74 18.45 -6.61
N PRO A 110 22.88 19.26 -5.98
CA PRO A 110 23.31 20.29 -5.05
C PRO A 110 24.02 19.70 -3.82
N LEU A 111 23.62 18.53 -3.33
CA LEU A 111 24.35 17.85 -2.26
C LEU A 111 25.76 17.43 -2.67
N ALA A 112 25.95 16.94 -3.91
CA ALA A 112 27.26 16.63 -4.44
C ALA A 112 28.14 17.89 -4.55
N ILE A 113 27.56 19.02 -4.99
CA ILE A 113 28.26 20.31 -5.03
C ILE A 113 28.67 20.76 -3.63
N VAL A 114 27.77 20.71 -2.64
CA VAL A 114 28.07 21.08 -1.24
C VAL A 114 29.20 20.20 -0.69
N LYS A 115 29.15 18.90 -0.92
CA LYS A 115 30.23 17.98 -0.51
C LYS A 115 31.56 18.33 -1.18
N SER A 116 31.59 18.52 -2.49
CA SER A 116 32.81 18.86 -3.22
C SER A 116 33.42 20.18 -2.74
N LYS A 117 32.59 21.22 -2.53
CA LYS A 117 33.06 22.51 -2.02
C LYS A 117 33.59 22.42 -0.60
N THR A 118 32.91 21.68 0.28
CA THR A 118 33.38 21.50 1.66
C THR A 118 34.64 20.62 1.73
N GLU A 119 34.77 19.64 0.84
CA GLU A 119 35.99 18.83 0.70
C GLU A 119 37.20 19.65 0.26
N LEU A 120 37.02 20.57 -0.70
CA LEU A 120 38.06 21.53 -1.09
C LEU A 120 38.48 22.44 0.08
N LEU A 121 37.52 22.94 0.86
CA LEU A 121 37.82 23.78 2.03
C LEU A 121 38.52 23.00 3.16
N LEU A 122 38.23 21.70 3.30
CA LEU A 122 38.94 20.85 4.28
C LEU A 122 40.41 20.61 3.92
N GLN A 123 40.79 20.85 2.66
CA GLN A 123 42.17 20.72 2.17
C GLN A 123 42.94 22.05 2.19
N ASP A 124 42.28 23.18 2.49
CA ASP A 124 42.90 24.51 2.50
C ASP A 124 43.62 24.77 3.83
N GLU A 125 44.94 24.89 3.79
CA GLU A 125 45.80 25.13 4.95
C GLU A 125 45.62 26.54 5.56
N ASN A 126 44.96 27.46 4.86
CA ASN A 126 44.73 28.83 5.35
C ASN A 126 43.49 28.97 6.24
N ILE A 127 42.70 27.91 6.40
CA ILE A 127 41.47 27.93 7.19
C ILE A 127 41.76 27.63 8.67
N SER A 128 41.17 28.42 9.57
CA SER A 128 41.33 28.21 11.01
C SER A 128 40.75 26.87 11.49
N GLU A 129 41.35 26.28 12.52
CA GLU A 129 40.92 24.97 13.07
C GLU A 129 39.43 24.95 13.48
N GLN A 130 38.94 26.05 14.08
CA GLN A 130 37.52 26.18 14.43
C GLN A 130 36.61 26.16 13.19
N SER A 131 37.05 26.79 12.10
CA SER A 131 36.33 26.78 10.82
C SER A 131 36.37 25.41 10.15
N LEU A 132 37.53 24.72 10.18
CA LEU A 132 37.66 23.34 9.72
C LEU A 132 36.70 22.40 10.47
N GLY A 133 36.58 22.54 11.79
CA GLY A 133 35.61 21.77 12.57
C GLY A 133 34.16 22.01 12.15
N THR A 134 33.82 23.24 11.75
CA THR A 134 32.48 23.60 11.24
C THR A 134 32.25 23.05 9.83
N ILE A 135 33.22 23.21 8.93
CA ILE A 135 33.17 22.69 7.55
C ILE A 135 33.03 21.18 7.56
N LYS A 136 33.77 20.48 8.44
CA LYS A 136 33.65 19.02 8.61
C LYS A 136 32.23 18.61 9.00
N LYS A 137 31.59 19.33 9.93
CA LYS A 137 30.18 19.07 10.30
C LYS A 137 29.23 19.28 9.11
N ILE A 138 29.47 20.28 8.26
CA ILE A 138 28.67 20.50 7.05
C ILE A 138 28.87 19.34 6.06
N TYR A 139 30.12 18.94 5.80
CA TYR A 139 30.46 17.80 4.95
C TYR A 139 29.78 16.51 5.42
N ASP A 140 29.89 16.20 6.71
CA ASP A 140 29.27 15.01 7.32
C ASP A 140 27.73 15.07 7.23
N THR A 141 27.14 16.24 7.44
CA THR A 141 25.68 16.44 7.34
C THR A 141 25.19 16.32 5.91
N ALA A 142 25.89 16.90 4.94
CA ALA A 142 25.60 16.73 3.51
C ALA A 142 25.74 15.26 3.08
N GLY A 143 26.75 14.56 3.60
CA GLY A 143 26.91 13.11 3.42
C GLY A 143 25.75 12.29 3.98
N LYS A 144 25.23 12.65 5.17
CA LYS A 144 24.03 12.02 5.75
C LYS A 144 22.79 12.28 4.88
N LEU A 145 22.57 13.53 4.44
CA LEU A 145 21.44 13.87 3.55
C LEU A 145 21.52 13.11 2.23
N SER A 146 22.70 12.98 1.64
CA SER A 146 22.91 12.24 0.39
C SER A 146 22.56 10.75 0.56
N LYS A 147 22.91 10.14 1.71
CA LYS A 147 22.53 8.77 2.03
C LYS A 147 21.01 8.62 2.17
N ILE A 148 20.34 9.53 2.88
CA ILE A 148 18.87 9.53 3.02
C ILE A 148 18.20 9.65 1.66
N ASN A 149 18.65 10.57 0.82
CA ASN A 149 18.12 10.77 -0.53
C ASN A 149 18.26 9.50 -1.39
N THR A 150 19.41 8.81 -1.31
CA THR A 150 19.65 7.56 -2.01
C THR A 150 18.70 6.45 -1.53
N HIS A 151 18.44 6.36 -0.23
CA HIS A 151 17.51 5.38 0.31
C HIS A 151 16.05 5.66 -0.12
N LEU A 152 15.63 6.93 -0.12
CA LEU A 152 14.31 7.32 -0.61
C LEU A 152 14.17 7.03 -2.11
N ALA A 153 15.19 7.32 -2.90
CA ALA A 153 15.20 6.99 -4.33
C ALA A 153 15.10 5.50 -4.59
N LEU A 154 15.78 4.68 -3.78
CA LEU A 154 15.66 3.23 -3.83
C LEU A 154 14.22 2.77 -3.53
N LEU A 155 13.61 3.31 -2.46
CA LEU A 155 12.22 2.98 -2.10
C LEU A 155 11.24 3.36 -3.19
N ALA A 156 11.35 4.56 -3.75
CA ALA A 156 10.52 5.01 -4.87
C ALA A 156 10.64 4.04 -6.05
N LYS A 157 11.85 3.63 -6.43
CA LYS A 157 12.06 2.63 -7.49
C LYS A 157 11.40 1.28 -7.17
N ILE A 158 11.38 0.86 -5.89
CA ILE A 158 10.80 -0.43 -5.46
C ILE A 158 9.30 -0.38 -5.61
N GLU A 159 8.67 0.66 -5.08
CA GLU A 159 7.23 0.90 -5.24
C GLU A 159 6.83 1.00 -6.71
N ASN A 160 7.77 1.41 -7.55
CA ASN A 160 7.53 1.66 -8.95
C ASN A 160 7.75 0.45 -9.86
N ASN A 161 8.12 -0.71 -9.29
CA ASN A 161 8.48 -1.92 -10.04
C ASN A 161 9.52 -1.64 -11.15
N GLN A 162 10.41 -0.67 -10.95
CA GLN A 162 11.44 -0.27 -11.94
C GLN A 162 12.68 -1.16 -11.91
N PHE A 163 12.56 -2.38 -11.37
CA PHE A 163 13.66 -3.32 -11.25
C PHE A 163 13.64 -4.37 -12.34
N ALA A 164 14.84 -4.78 -12.77
CA ALA A 164 15.02 -5.88 -13.71
C ALA A 164 14.34 -7.16 -13.21
N ALA A 165 14.03 -8.07 -14.15
CA ALA A 165 13.33 -9.32 -13.90
C ALA A 165 13.91 -10.12 -12.72
N LEU A 166 13.02 -10.84 -12.03
CA LEU A 166 13.39 -11.70 -10.91
C LEU A 166 14.31 -12.84 -11.38
N GLN A 167 15.37 -13.10 -10.64
CA GLN A 167 16.33 -14.16 -10.91
C GLN A 167 16.55 -15.04 -9.67
N PRO A 168 16.86 -16.34 -9.84
CA PRO A 168 17.24 -17.20 -8.72
C PRO A 168 18.44 -16.62 -7.99
N THR A 169 18.29 -16.38 -6.69
CA THR A 169 19.30 -15.70 -5.88
C THR A 169 19.96 -16.67 -4.91
N HIS A 170 21.29 -16.79 -4.99
CA HIS A 170 22.09 -17.62 -4.10
C HIS A 170 22.66 -16.79 -2.93
N PHE A 171 21.94 -16.77 -1.81
CA PHE A 171 22.31 -15.99 -0.63
C PHE A 171 23.69 -16.33 -0.06
N THR A 172 24.13 -17.58 -0.12
CA THR A 172 25.47 -17.97 0.37
C THR A 172 26.57 -17.14 -0.27
N ARG A 173 26.49 -16.93 -1.58
CA ARG A 173 27.46 -16.10 -2.29
C ARG A 173 27.36 -14.65 -1.88
N LEU A 174 26.15 -14.09 -1.83
CA LEU A 174 25.94 -12.69 -1.43
C LEU A 174 26.46 -12.41 -0.01
N PHE A 175 26.23 -13.30 0.94
CA PHE A 175 26.75 -13.14 2.31
C PHE A 175 28.27 -13.19 2.34
N ASN A 176 28.90 -14.10 1.61
CA ASN A 176 30.37 -14.17 1.54
C ASN A 176 30.98 -12.91 0.89
N ASP A 177 30.43 -12.50 -0.26
CA ASP A 177 30.89 -11.33 -1.00
C ASP A 177 30.73 -10.06 -0.14
N ALA A 178 29.63 -9.94 0.59
CA ALA A 178 29.38 -8.81 1.47
C ALA A 178 30.24 -8.87 2.75
N LEU A 179 30.48 -10.03 3.36
CA LEU A 179 31.39 -10.15 4.52
C LEU A 179 32.82 -9.73 4.17
N ALA A 180 33.30 -10.08 2.98
CA ALA A 180 34.61 -9.65 2.50
C ALA A 180 34.73 -8.12 2.43
N GLN A 181 33.65 -7.41 2.07
CA GLN A 181 33.64 -5.93 2.06
C GLN A 181 33.74 -5.31 3.46
N PHE A 182 33.40 -6.04 4.52
CA PHE A 182 33.43 -5.57 5.90
C PHE A 182 34.58 -6.18 6.73
N GLU A 183 35.50 -6.92 6.10
CA GLU A 183 36.57 -7.66 6.77
C GLU A 183 37.41 -6.78 7.71
N ASP A 184 37.86 -5.61 7.23
CA ASP A 184 38.63 -4.65 8.03
C ASP A 184 37.86 -4.18 9.26
N PHE A 185 36.55 -3.94 9.11
CA PHE A 185 35.72 -3.43 10.20
C PHE A 185 35.42 -4.53 11.23
N ILE A 186 35.17 -5.76 10.76
CA ILE A 186 35.03 -6.96 11.60
C ILE A 186 36.31 -7.19 12.41
N ALA A 187 37.47 -7.11 11.76
CA ALA A 187 38.78 -7.27 12.38
C ALA A 187 39.06 -6.19 13.42
N SER A 188 38.73 -4.92 13.12
CA SER A 188 38.93 -3.79 14.04
C SER A 188 38.15 -3.93 15.36
N LYS A 189 37.01 -4.64 15.32
CA LYS A 189 36.17 -4.93 16.50
C LYS A 189 36.39 -6.34 17.07
N HIS A 190 37.31 -7.12 16.50
CA HIS A 190 37.56 -8.53 16.85
C HIS A 190 36.29 -9.39 16.89
N LEU A 191 35.37 -9.17 15.95
CA LEU A 191 34.10 -9.90 15.93
C LEU A 191 34.28 -11.34 15.41
N LYS A 192 33.53 -12.27 15.97
CA LYS A 192 33.43 -13.65 15.48
C LYS A 192 32.25 -13.78 14.55
N VAL A 193 32.48 -14.04 13.27
CA VAL A 193 31.39 -14.22 12.30
C VAL A 193 31.20 -15.71 12.01
N SER A 194 29.94 -16.18 12.02
CA SER A 194 29.58 -17.51 11.56
C SER A 194 28.36 -17.46 10.66
N ILE A 195 28.40 -18.22 9.57
CA ILE A 195 27.26 -18.42 8.68
C ILE A 195 26.72 -19.82 8.94
N ASN A 196 25.51 -19.90 9.50
CA ASN A 196 24.86 -21.16 9.80
C ASN A 196 23.60 -21.33 8.94
N ASN A 197 23.45 -22.51 8.34
CA ASN A 197 22.19 -22.99 7.77
C ASN A 197 21.58 -22.08 6.66
N ILE A 198 22.40 -21.65 5.69
CA ILE A 198 21.85 -21.06 4.46
C ILE A 198 21.26 -22.21 3.64
N GLY A 199 19.93 -22.33 3.66
CA GLY A 199 19.22 -23.35 2.89
C GLY A 199 19.59 -23.32 1.41
N SER A 200 19.50 -24.47 0.73
CA SER A 200 19.85 -24.62 -0.70
C SER A 200 18.84 -23.96 -1.67
N HIS A 201 17.79 -23.33 -1.13
CA HIS A 201 16.75 -22.72 -1.93
C HIS A 201 17.21 -21.38 -2.53
N ALA A 202 16.98 -21.21 -3.84
CA ALA A 202 17.30 -20.00 -4.57
C ALA A 202 16.01 -19.24 -4.93
N PRO A 203 15.50 -18.35 -4.04
CA PRO A 203 14.28 -17.61 -4.32
C PRO A 203 14.47 -16.65 -5.50
N LEU A 204 13.37 -16.39 -6.21
CA LEU A 204 13.33 -15.42 -7.30
C LEU A 204 13.31 -14.00 -6.72
N MET A 205 14.39 -13.26 -6.88
CA MET A 205 14.53 -11.89 -6.42
C MET A 205 15.29 -11.05 -7.45
N ASN A 206 15.14 -9.73 -7.38
CA ASN A 206 16.02 -8.85 -8.14
C ASN A 206 17.44 -8.90 -7.53
N PRO A 207 18.50 -9.20 -8.30
CA PRO A 207 19.86 -9.37 -7.77
C PRO A 207 20.39 -8.16 -7.01
N TYR A 208 20.16 -6.95 -7.52
CA TYR A 208 20.62 -5.71 -6.89
C TYR A 208 19.93 -5.44 -5.55
N LEU A 209 18.62 -5.72 -5.46
CA LEU A 209 17.88 -5.60 -4.20
C LEU A 209 18.32 -6.64 -3.17
N ALA A 210 18.59 -7.87 -3.61
CA ALA A 210 19.09 -8.93 -2.74
C ALA A 210 20.49 -8.59 -2.18
N GLU A 211 21.39 -8.08 -3.01
CA GLU A 211 22.69 -7.57 -2.58
C GLU A 211 22.55 -6.43 -1.58
N THR A 212 21.71 -5.43 -1.90
CA THR A 212 21.44 -4.28 -1.02
C THR A 212 20.90 -4.72 0.34
N LEU A 213 20.01 -5.72 0.37
CA LEU A 213 19.48 -6.30 1.59
C LEU A 213 20.60 -6.91 2.44
N VAL A 214 21.43 -7.77 1.85
CA VAL A 214 22.52 -8.45 2.56
C VAL A 214 23.54 -7.46 3.11
N ILE A 215 23.94 -6.47 2.30
CA ILE A 215 24.86 -5.40 2.73
C ILE A 215 24.26 -4.63 3.93
N ASN A 216 22.98 -4.28 3.89
CA ASN A 216 22.33 -3.58 4.99
C ASN A 216 22.26 -4.42 6.27
N LEU A 217 21.98 -5.72 6.16
CA LEU A 217 21.96 -6.64 7.30
C LEU A 217 23.35 -6.76 7.95
N ILE A 218 24.39 -6.99 7.15
CA ILE A 218 25.77 -7.10 7.66
C ILE A 218 26.24 -5.79 8.25
N LYS A 219 26.00 -4.66 7.57
CA LYS A 219 26.35 -3.34 8.08
C LYS A 219 25.70 -3.07 9.44
N ASN A 220 24.44 -3.43 9.62
CA ASN A 220 23.75 -3.28 10.89
C ASN A 220 24.32 -4.23 11.95
N ALA A 221 24.55 -5.50 11.60
CA ALA A 221 25.13 -6.48 12.50
C ALA A 221 26.51 -6.01 13.00
N VAL A 222 27.45 -5.74 12.11
CA VAL A 222 28.82 -5.31 12.47
C VAL A 222 28.83 -3.91 13.10
N GLY A 223 28.01 -3.00 12.60
CA GLY A 223 27.89 -1.61 13.08
C GLY A 223 27.43 -1.53 14.53
N HIS A 224 26.38 -2.28 14.88
CA HIS A 224 25.77 -2.26 16.21
C HIS A 224 26.28 -3.34 17.15
N ASN A 225 27.15 -4.26 16.72
CA ASN A 225 27.78 -5.23 17.62
C ASN A 225 28.77 -4.57 18.59
N VAL A 226 29.00 -5.27 19.71
CA VAL A 226 29.99 -4.94 20.73
C VAL A 226 31.37 -5.48 20.37
N VAL A 227 32.43 -4.86 20.88
CA VAL A 227 33.82 -5.33 20.68
C VAL A 227 33.98 -6.74 21.25
N ASN A 228 34.67 -7.64 20.53
CA ASN A 228 34.78 -9.08 20.82
C ASN A 228 33.43 -9.84 20.80
N GLY A 229 32.39 -9.24 20.23
CA GLY A 229 31.09 -9.88 20.03
C GLY A 229 31.13 -11.01 18.99
N ALA A 230 30.01 -11.70 18.86
CA ALA A 230 29.75 -12.71 17.85
C ALA A 230 28.50 -12.36 17.04
#